data_AF-A0A428W9U4-F1
#
_entry.id   AF-A0A428W9U4-F1
#
_cell.length_a   1.000
_cell.length_b   1.000
_cell.length_c   1.000
_cell.angle_alpha   90.00
_cell.angle_beta   90.00
_cell.angle_gamma   90.00
#
_symmetry.space_group_name_H-M   'P 1'
#
loop_
_entity.id
_entity.type
_entity.pdbx_description
1 polymer ?
#
loop_
_entity_poly.entity_id
_entity_poly.type
_entity_poly.pdbx_seq_one_letter_code
_entity_poly.pdbx_strand_id
1 'polypeptide(L)' 'MLEKDKRMDRTWTLDGVYANWKLTIVIEPGEYAYDVPEWPGEKLAPVVEHFFESVNLYELGRDAEQLHRLS' A
#
# COMPACT_ATOMS: atom_id res chain seq x y z
N MET A 1 -17.92 15.67 24.44
CA MET A 1 -16.74 16.13 23.67
C MET A 1 -16.41 14.99 22.74
N LEU A 2 -16.86 15.04 21.49
CA LEU A 2 -16.71 13.93 20.52
C LEU A 2 -15.32 14.03 19.90
N GLU A 3 -14.47 13.02 20.13
CA GLU A 3 -13.19 12.83 19.44
C GLU A 3 -13.46 12.61 17.95
N LYS A 4 -13.53 13.70 17.18
CA LYS A 4 -13.92 13.66 15.77
C LYS A 4 -12.78 13.32 14.80
N ASP A 5 -11.57 13.07 15.30
CA ASP A 5 -10.36 13.04 14.48
C ASP A 5 -9.51 11.77 14.65
N LYS A 6 -10.13 10.58 14.67
CA LYS A 6 -9.36 9.33 14.58
C LYS A 6 -9.03 9.00 13.12
N ARG A 7 -8.12 9.78 12.55
CA ARG A 7 -7.40 9.38 11.33
C ARG A 7 -6.56 8.14 11.66
N MET A 8 -6.64 7.13 10.80
CA MET A 8 -5.81 5.94 10.92
C MET A 8 -4.93 5.80 9.70
N ASP A 9 -3.64 5.62 9.90
CA ASP A 9 -2.69 5.34 8.84
C ASP A 9 -1.87 4.10 9.13
N ARG A 10 -1.51 3.39 8.07
CA ARG A 10 -0.56 2.29 8.14
C ARG A 10 0.29 2.29 6.90
N THR A 11 1.59 2.07 7.13
CA THR A 11 2.59 2.00 6.08
C THR A 11 3.18 0.59 6.01
N TRP A 12 3.28 0.06 4.80
CA TRP A 12 4.07 -1.12 4.48
C TRP A 12 5.23 -0.73 3.59
N THR A 13 6.36 -1.38 3.81
CA THR A 13 7.57 -1.21 3.00
C THR A 13 7.85 -2.52 2.29
N LEU A 14 8.09 -2.44 0.98
CA LEU A 14 8.66 -3.51 0.19
C LEU A 14 10.07 -3.10 -0.23
N ASP A 15 11.06 -3.86 0.20
CA ASP A 15 12.43 -3.68 -0.25
C ASP A 15 12.58 -4.38 -1.60
N GLY A 16 12.64 -3.58 -2.66
CA GLY A 16 12.88 -4.05 -4.03
C GLY A 16 14.37 -4.07 -4.37
N VAL A 17 14.71 -4.62 -5.54
CA VAL A 17 16.11 -4.73 -5.97
C VAL A 17 16.71 -3.36 -6.30
N TYR A 18 15.88 -2.44 -6.80
CA TYR A 18 16.32 -1.13 -7.29
C TYR A 18 15.78 0.06 -6.50
N ALA A 19 14.74 -0.15 -5.72
CA ALA A 19 14.13 0.86 -4.87
C ALA A 19 13.35 0.21 -3.73
N ASN A 20 13.19 0.95 -2.63
CA ASN A 20 12.25 0.58 -1.58
C ASN A 20 10.92 1.27 -1.86
N TRP A 21 9.86 0.47 -1.95
CA TRP A 21 8.51 0.92 -2.23
C TRP A 21 7.71 1.04 -0.94
N LYS A 22 6.88 2.06 -0.84
CA LYS A 22 6.03 2.30 0.33
C LYS A 22 4.58 2.38 -0.07
N LEU A 23 3.73 1.59 0.57
CA LEU A 23 2.28 1.72 0.50
C LEU A 23 1.80 2.32 1.81
N THR A 24 1.18 3.49 1.75
CA THR A 24 0.50 4.12 2.88
C THR A 24 -0.99 4.12 2.61
N ILE A 25 -1.78 3.49 3.48
CA ILE A 25 -3.24 3.58 3.46
C ILE A 25 -3.65 4.51 4.60
N VAL A 26 -4.43 5.53 4.26
CA VAL A 26 -5.01 6.48 5.21
C VAL A 26 -6.52 6.32 5.16
N ILE A 27 -7.15 6.14 6.31
CA ILE A 27 -8.60 6.07 6.47
C ILE A 27 -9.04 7.27 7.30
N GLU A 28 -9.91 8.07 6.71
CA GLU A 28 -10.56 9.20 7.36
C GLU A 28 -12.04 8.85 7.57
N PRO A 29 -12.55 8.91 8.81
CA PRO A 29 -13.96 8.65 9.07
C PRO A 29 -14.84 9.70 8.39
N GLY A 30 -15.91 9.25 7.73
CA GLY A 30 -16.91 10.16 7.14
C GLY A 30 -17.69 10.93 8.21
N GLU A 31 -18.38 12.00 7.80
CA GLU A 31 -19.10 12.92 8.70
C GLU A 31 -20.16 12.24 9.59
N TYR A 32 -20.66 11.07 9.17
CA TYR A 32 -21.68 10.27 9.86
C TYR A 32 -21.14 8.96 10.45
N ALA A 33 -19.82 8.80 10.53
CA ALA A 33 -19.22 7.68 11.24
C ALA A 33 -19.42 7.88 12.74
N TYR A 34 -20.49 7.30 13.29
CA TYR A 34 -20.81 7.36 14.72
C TYR A 34 -19.81 6.55 15.56
N ASP A 35 -19.20 5.52 14.96
CA ASP A 35 -18.11 4.74 15.51
C ASP A 35 -16.93 4.79 14.53
N VAL A 36 -15.73 5.09 15.04
CA VAL A 36 -14.50 4.92 14.25
C VAL A 36 -14.12 3.45 14.31
N PRO A 37 -14.23 2.69 13.20
CA PRO A 37 -13.92 1.27 13.21
C PRO A 37 -12.45 1.05 13.59
N GLU A 38 -12.18 -0.07 14.27
CA GLU A 38 -10.82 -0.58 14.40
C GLU A 38 -10.19 -0.78 13.01
N TRP A 39 -8.86 -0.70 12.94
CA TRP A 39 -8.11 -0.88 11.68
C TRP A 39 -8.58 -2.14 10.92
N PRO A 40 -9.12 -2.00 9.69
CA PRO A 40 -9.75 -3.11 8.98
C PRO A 40 -8.71 -3.99 8.27
N GLY A 41 -7.77 -4.57 9.03
CA GLY A 41 -6.61 -5.28 8.51
C GLY A 41 -6.94 -6.38 7.50
N GLU A 42 -7.86 -7.28 7.83
CA GLU A 42 -8.25 -8.40 6.95
C GLU A 42 -8.87 -7.93 5.63
N LYS A 43 -9.63 -6.83 5.65
CA LYS A 43 -10.27 -6.28 4.44
C LYS A 43 -9.27 -5.57 3.53
N LEU A 44 -8.18 -5.05 4.10
CA LEU A 44 -7.12 -4.36 3.35
C LEU A 44 -6.03 -5.31 2.85
N ALA A 45 -5.95 -6.54 3.38
CA ALA A 45 -4.93 -7.51 2.97
C ALA A 45 -4.84 -7.71 1.44
N PRO A 46 -5.96 -7.86 0.70
CA PRO A 46 -5.89 -8.03 -0.76
C PRO A 46 -5.30 -6.80 -1.49
N VAL A 47 -5.53 -5.59 -0.97
CA VAL A 47 -4.98 -4.36 -1.56
C VAL A 47 -3.46 -4.31 -1.37
N VAL A 48 -3.00 -4.69 -0.19
CA VAL A 48 -1.57 -4.75 0.14
C VAL A 48 -0.88 -5.81 -0.71
N GLU A 49 -1.48 -7.00 -0.84
CA GLU A 49 -0.97 -8.08 -1.68
C GLU A 49 -0.89 -7.66 -3.16
N HIS A 50 -1.95 -7.06 -3.70
CA HIS A 50 -1.96 -6.61 -5.09
C HIS A 50 -0.90 -5.53 -5.38
N PHE A 51 -0.65 -4.63 -4.42
CA PHE A 51 0.43 -3.66 -4.54
C PHE A 51 1.80 -4.34 -4.65
N PHE A 52 2.08 -5.33 -3.79
CA PHE A 52 3.35 -6.06 -3.84
C PHE A 52 3.53 -6.82 -5.16
N GLU A 53 2.48 -7.49 -5.65
CA GLU A 53 2.51 -8.17 -6.95
C GLU A 53 2.81 -7.19 -8.09
N SER A 54 2.15 -6.03 -8.10
CA SER A 54 2.33 -5.02 -9.13
C SER A 54 3.76 -4.46 -9.15
N VAL A 55 4.33 -4.20 -7.97
CA VAL A 55 5.73 -3.75 -7.85
C VAL A 55 6.69 -4.82 -8.35
N ASN A 56 6.50 -6.08 -7.95
CA ASN A 56 7.36 -7.18 -8.39
C ASN A 56 7.32 -7.35 -9.91
N LEU A 57 6.15 -7.28 -10.54
CA LEU A 57 6.01 -7.37 -11.99
C LEU A 57 6.68 -6.20 -12.70
N TYR A 58 6.57 -4.99 -12.16
CA TYR A 58 7.26 -3.82 -12.71
C TYR A 58 8.79 -3.97 -12.66
N GLU A 59 9.35 -4.42 -11.54
CA GLU A 59 10.80 -4.64 -11.41
C GLU A 59 11.29 -5.73 -12.37
N LEU A 60 10.56 -6.84 -12.50
CA LEU A 60 10.87 -7.89 -13.47
C LEU A 60 10.83 -7.40 -14.92
N GLY A 61 9.82 -6.60 -15.27
CA GLY A 61 9.70 -6.00 -16.60
C GLY A 61 10.87 -5.08 -16.92
N ARG A 62 11.27 -4.25 -15.94
CA ARG A 62 12.42 -3.35 -16.07
C ARG A 62 13.72 -4.12 -16.33
N ASP A 63 13.92 -5.24 -15.64
CA ASP A 63 15.12 -6.07 -15.79
C ASP A 63 15.17 -6.74 -17.15
N ALA A 64 14.04 -7.25 -17.63
CA ALA A 64 13.93 -7.82 -18.96
C ALA A 64 14.25 -6.78 -20.06
N GLU A 65 13.75 -5.55 -19.93
CA GLU A 65 14.08 -4.45 -20.86
C GLU A 65 15.57 -4.07 -20.81
N GLN A 66 16.18 -4.06 -19.63
CA GLN A 66 17.61 -3.78 -19.51
C GLN A 66 18.46 -4.86 -20.17
N LEU A 67 18.13 -6.14 -19.97
CA LEU A 67 18.82 -7.24 -20.62
C LEU A 67 18.69 -7.19 -22.14
N HIS A 68 17.49 -6.89 -22.67
CA HIS A 68 17.28 -6.78 -24.12
C HIS A 68 18.08 -5.65 -24.77
N ARG A 69 18.32 -4.54 -24.07
CA ARG A 69 19.17 -3.45 -24.57
C ARG A 69 20.66 -3.79 -24.64
N LEU A 70 21.09 -4.83 -23.93
CA LEU A 70 22.49 -5.25 -23.83
C LEU A 70 22.85 -6.44 -24.74
N SER A 71 21.85 -7.11 -25.32
CA SER A 71 21.99 -8.22 -26.28
C SER A 71 22.00 -7.76 -27.72
#